data_AF-A0A1I6MI90-F1
#
_entry.id   AF-A0A1I6MI90-F1
#
_cell.length_a   1.000
_cell.length_b   1.000
_cell.length_c   1.000
_cell.angle_alpha   90.00
_cell.angle_beta   90.00
_cell.angle_gamma   90.00
#
_symmetry.space_group_name_H-M   'P 1'
#
loop_
_entity.id
_entity.type
_entity.pdbx_description
1 polymer ?
#
loop_
_entity_poly.entity_id
_entity_poly.type
_entity_poly.pdbx_seq_one_letter_code
_entity_poly.pdbx_strand_id
1 'polypeptide(L)'
;MPLSVTDVEILKDYIDGVMRRADHHANEVEEIALALTGAILWKKDDGKDIRVMEKSGDTKNVLWVTIRGQQYAFAYNHAAKTIEMRQGNMRGVVLHSFSNAMPLATLYQIFAQL
;
A
#
# COMPACT_ATOMS: atom_id res chain seq x y z
N MET A 1 13.76 9.58 7.31
CA MET A 1 12.56 10.22 7.91
C MET A 1 11.34 9.71 7.15
N PRO A 2 10.14 9.61 7.76
CA PRO A 2 8.92 9.32 7.01
C PRO A 2 8.75 10.33 5.88
N LEU A 3 8.47 9.85 4.67
CA LEU A 3 7.90 10.68 3.62
C LEU A 3 6.40 10.83 3.92
N SER A 4 5.92 12.07 4.02
CA SER A 4 4.47 12.36 4.11
C SER A 4 3.98 12.76 2.73
N VAL A 5 2.94 12.10 2.25
CA VAL A 5 2.35 12.37 0.93
C VAL A 5 1.26 13.41 1.09
N THR A 6 1.64 14.68 0.91
CA THR A 6 0.78 15.85 1.16
C THR A 6 0.16 16.45 -0.09
N ASP A 7 0.65 16.08 -1.27
CA ASP A 7 0.17 16.58 -2.56
C ASP A 7 0.28 15.50 -3.65
N VAL A 8 -0.27 15.84 -4.81
CA VAL A 8 -0.38 14.93 -5.97
C VAL A 8 0.98 14.64 -6.59
N GLU A 9 1.94 15.57 -6.55
CA GLU A 9 3.27 15.35 -7.13
C GLU A 9 4.07 14.36 -6.26
N ILE A 10 4.03 14.49 -4.93
CA ILE A 10 4.65 13.52 -4.02
C ILE A 10 4.02 12.13 -4.19
N LEU A 11 2.68 12.08 -4.35
CA LEU A 11 1.98 10.82 -4.59
C LEU A 11 2.45 10.17 -5.91
N LYS A 12 2.53 10.96 -6.98
CA LYS A 12 2.99 10.50 -8.29
C LYS A 12 4.42 9.98 -8.21
N ASP A 13 5.34 10.73 -7.59
CA ASP A 13 6.74 10.31 -7.41
C ASP A 13 6.84 8.98 -6.63
N TYR A 14 5.99 8.81 -5.61
CA TYR A 14 5.90 7.56 -4.87
C TYR A 14 5.39 6.40 -5.74
N ILE A 15 4.32 6.61 -6.51
CA ILE A 15 3.78 5.61 -7.45
C ILE A 15 4.84 5.23 -8.47
N ASP A 16 5.51 6.19 -9.10
CA ASP A 16 6.58 5.94 -10.08
C ASP A 16 7.70 5.07 -9.47
N GLY A 17 8.06 5.32 -8.21
CA GLY A 17 9.00 4.48 -7.47
C GLY A 17 8.48 3.07 -7.22
N VAL A 18 7.19 2.89 -6.91
CA VAL A 18 6.55 1.58 -6.74
C VAL A 18 6.53 0.82 -8.07
N MET A 19 6.08 1.45 -9.15
CA MET A 19 5.98 0.83 -10.48
C MET A 19 7.35 0.39 -11.00
N ARG A 20 8.38 1.23 -10.87
CA ARG A 20 9.75 0.86 -11.26
C ARG A 20 10.29 -0.34 -10.50
N ARG A 21 9.99 -0.46 -9.21
CA ARG A 21 10.40 -1.64 -8.42
C ARG A 21 9.59 -2.88 -8.77
N ALA A 22 8.32 -2.72 -9.11
CA ALA A 22 7.45 -3.81 -9.52
C ALA A 22 7.89 -4.44 -10.83
N ASP A 23 8.17 -3.63 -11.87
CA ASP A 23 8.64 -4.09 -13.18
C ASP A 23 9.92 -4.95 -13.09
N HIS A 24 10.84 -4.60 -12.18
CA HIS A 24 12.11 -5.30 -12.05
C HIS A 24 12.10 -6.52 -11.11
N HIS A 25 11.28 -6.50 -10.04
CA HIS A 25 11.43 -7.44 -8.93
C HIS A 25 10.10 -7.95 -8.32
N ALA A 26 8.94 -7.45 -8.76
CA ALA A 26 7.65 -7.74 -8.15
C ALA A 26 6.47 -7.62 -9.13
N ASN A 27 6.62 -8.23 -10.32
CA ASN A 27 5.67 -8.12 -11.42
C ASN A 27 4.28 -8.66 -11.03
N GLU A 28 4.21 -9.58 -10.04
CA GLU A 28 2.97 -10.15 -9.51
C GLU A 28 2.07 -9.13 -8.80
N VAL A 29 2.55 -7.91 -8.52
CA VAL A 29 1.78 -6.86 -7.84
C VAL A 29 1.72 -5.54 -8.61
N GLU A 30 2.31 -5.47 -9.81
CA GLU A 30 2.40 -4.24 -10.59
C GLU A 30 1.02 -3.64 -10.92
N GLU A 31 0.09 -4.46 -11.41
CA GLU A 31 -1.25 -4.02 -11.82
C GLU A 31 -2.11 -3.69 -10.58
N ILE A 32 -2.09 -4.55 -9.56
CA ILE A 32 -2.91 -4.36 -8.36
C ILE A 32 -2.45 -3.15 -7.55
N ALA A 33 -1.20 -2.71 -7.67
CA ALA A 33 -0.68 -1.53 -6.99
C ALA A 33 -1.40 -0.24 -7.42
N LEU A 34 -1.76 -0.11 -8.70
CA LEU A 34 -2.54 1.02 -9.19
C LEU A 34 -3.95 1.03 -8.58
N ALA A 35 -4.61 -0.14 -8.55
CA ALA A 35 -5.94 -0.27 -7.94
C ALA A 35 -5.91 0.01 -6.43
N LEU A 36 -4.90 -0.51 -5.72
CA LEU A 36 -4.69 -0.24 -4.30
C LEU A 36 -4.49 1.24 -4.03
N THR A 37 -3.75 1.93 -4.89
CA THR A 37 -3.52 3.37 -4.74
C THR A 37 -4.83 4.14 -4.81
N GLY A 38 -5.68 3.86 -5.81
CA GLY A 38 -7.00 4.45 -5.91
C GLY A 38 -7.89 4.13 -4.70
N ALA A 39 -7.89 2.88 -4.24
CA ALA A 39 -8.71 2.45 -3.10
C ALA A 39 -8.26 3.08 -1.77
N ILE A 40 -6.95 3.22 -1.56
CA ILE A 40 -6.37 3.91 -0.40
C ILE A 40 -6.77 5.39 -0.40
N LEU A 41 -6.65 6.06 -1.55
CA LEU A 41 -7.03 7.47 -1.68
C LEU A 41 -8.54 7.69 -1.47
N TRP A 42 -9.36 6.76 -1.96
CA TRP A 42 -10.81 6.79 -1.75
C TRP A 42 -11.20 6.69 -0.27
N LYS A 43 -10.49 5.85 0.50
CA LYS A 43 -10.90 5.50 1.87
C LYS A 43 -10.14 6.21 2.98
N LYS A 44 -9.00 6.86 2.69
CA LYS A 44 -8.21 7.53 3.72
C LYS A 44 -9.00 8.65 4.41
N ASP A 45 -8.78 8.79 5.70
CA ASP A 45 -9.39 9.87 6.49
C ASP A 45 -8.90 11.24 6.02
N ASP A 46 -9.76 12.25 6.14
CA ASP A 46 -9.43 13.64 5.89
C ASP A 46 -8.44 14.17 6.94
N GLY A 47 -7.53 15.04 6.52
CA GLY A 47 -6.49 15.60 7.39
C GLY A 47 -5.48 14.59 7.93
N LYS A 48 -5.46 13.35 7.38
CA LYS A 48 -4.47 12.32 7.70
C LYS A 48 -3.64 11.99 6.48
N ASP A 49 -2.37 12.37 6.52
CA ASP A 49 -1.43 12.09 5.44
C ASP A 49 -1.11 10.60 5.35
N ILE A 50 -0.93 10.11 4.12
CA ILE A 50 -0.28 8.83 3.88
C ILE A 50 1.20 9.00 4.24
N ARG A 51 1.74 8.06 5.01
CA ARG A 51 3.14 8.09 5.46
C ARG A 51 3.88 6.88 4.93
N VAL A 52 5.00 7.12 4.24
CA VAL A 52 5.88 6.06 3.76
C VAL A 52 7.11 6.02 4.65
N MET A 53 7.28 4.90 5.34
CA MET A 53 8.46 4.63 6.15
C MET A 53 9.46 3.84 5.32
N GLU A 54 10.57 4.48 5.00
CA GLU A 54 11.75 3.79 4.46
C GLU A 54 12.62 3.33 5.62
N LYS A 55 12.99 2.05 5.62
CA LYS A 55 14.02 1.54 6.52
C LYS A 55 15.31 1.43 5.72
N SER A 56 16.38 2.09 6.17
CA SER A 56 17.68 2.08 5.47
C SER A 56 18.12 0.63 5.19
N GLY A 57 18.35 0.31 3.92
CA GLY A 57 18.65 -1.04 3.43
C GLY A 57 17.70 -1.48 2.31
N ASP A 58 17.89 -2.71 1.84
CA ASP A 58 17.52 -3.11 0.48
C ASP A 58 16.02 -3.34 0.20
N THR A 59 15.14 -3.36 1.20
CA THR A 59 13.69 -3.48 0.95
C THR A 59 12.94 -3.57 2.26
N LYS A 60 12.06 -2.58 2.50
CA LYS A 60 10.78 -2.67 3.24
C LYS A 60 10.21 -1.27 3.34
N ASN A 61 9.79 -0.71 2.21
CA ASN A 61 8.93 0.46 2.22
C ASN A 61 7.58 0.03 2.81
N VAL A 62 7.13 0.78 3.80
CA VAL A 62 5.84 0.52 4.45
C VAL A 62 5.01 1.77 4.29
N LEU A 63 3.91 1.63 3.56
CA LEU A 63 2.90 2.68 3.44
C LEU A 63 1.94 2.55 4.61
N TRP A 64 1.72 3.67 5.29
CA TRP A 64 0.79 3.79 6.40
C TRP A 64 -0.34 4.74 6.02
N VAL A 65 -1.56 4.32 6.31
CA VAL A 65 -2.76 5.13 6.10
C VAL A 65 -3.72 4.95 7.27
N THR A 66 -4.53 5.96 7.53
CA THR A 66 -5.61 5.91 8.52
C THR A 66 -6.95 5.91 7.79
N ILE A 67 -7.81 4.93 8.10
CA ILE A 67 -9.15 4.76 7.54
C ILE A 67 -10.09 4.52 8.72
N ARG A 68 -11.12 5.36 8.87
CA ARG A 68 -12.07 5.38 10.00
C ARG A 68 -11.39 5.35 11.37
N GLY A 69 -10.33 6.14 11.54
CA GLY A 69 -9.54 6.21 12.77
C GLY A 69 -8.60 5.01 13.01
N GLN A 70 -8.67 3.97 12.18
CA GLN A 70 -7.82 2.79 12.28
C GLN A 70 -6.60 2.92 11.36
N GLN A 71 -5.42 2.62 11.90
CA GLN A 71 -4.19 2.62 11.12
C GLN A 71 -3.96 1.28 10.41
N TYR A 72 -3.59 1.34 9.14
CA TYR A 72 -3.23 0.20 8.29
C TYR A 72 -1.84 0.37 7.70
N ALA A 73 -1.11 -0.74 7.60
CA ALA A 73 0.22 -0.82 7.00
C ALA A 73 0.17 -1.71 5.75
N PHE A 74 0.74 -1.22 4.66
CA PHE A 74 0.91 -1.93 3.40
C PHE A 74 2.41 -2.14 3.13
N ALA A 75 2.80 -3.39 2.91
CA ALA A 75 4.18 -3.75 2.63
C ALA A 75 4.25 -4.93 1.67
N TYR A 76 5.27 -4.95 0.82
CA TYR A 76 5.51 -6.09 -0.07
C TYR A 76 6.16 -7.25 0.69
N ASN A 77 5.62 -8.45 0.51
CA ASN A 77 6.19 -9.69 1.02
C ASN A 77 6.91 -10.43 -0.13
N HIS A 78 8.24 -10.47 -0.07
CA HIS A 78 9.08 -11.11 -1.08
C HIS A 78 8.91 -12.63 -1.18
N ALA A 79 8.51 -13.31 -0.10
CA ALA A 79 8.31 -14.76 -0.11
C ALA A 79 6.96 -15.14 -0.74
N ALA A 80 5.90 -14.40 -0.39
CA ALA A 80 4.56 -14.62 -0.94
C ALA A 80 4.33 -13.94 -2.30
N LYS A 81 5.18 -12.97 -2.65
CA LYS A 81 5.06 -12.10 -3.83
C LYS A 81 3.73 -11.35 -3.89
N THR A 82 3.35 -10.78 -2.75
CA THR A 82 2.09 -10.03 -2.59
C THR A 82 2.32 -8.75 -1.80
N ILE A 83 1.40 -7.80 -1.94
CA ILE A 83 1.28 -6.67 -1.01
C ILE A 83 0.40 -7.12 0.15
N GLU A 84 0.89 -7.04 1.37
CA GLU A 84 0.15 -7.38 2.58
C GLU A 84 -0.41 -6.14 3.25
N MET A 85 -1.67 -6.22 3.68
CA MET A 85 -2.31 -5.23 4.55
C MET A 85 -2.40 -5.76 5.97
N ARG A 86 -1.92 -4.97 6.93
CA ARG A 86 -1.91 -5.27 8.37
C ARG A 86 -2.58 -4.14 9.15
N GLN A 87 -3.24 -4.47 10.25
CA GLN A 87 -3.86 -3.49 11.14
C GLN A 87 -2.95 -3.12 12.30
N GLY A 88 -2.78 -1.82 12.54
CA GLY A 88 -2.16 -1.24 13.73
C GLY A 88 -0.64 -1.39 13.86
N ASN A 89 -0.03 -2.49 13.39
CA ASN A 89 1.40 -2.67 13.44
C ASN A 89 1.95 -3.60 12.34
N MET A 90 3.25 -3.48 12.03
CA MET A 90 3.92 -4.29 10.99
C MET A 90 4.13 -5.76 11.35
N ARG A 91 4.01 -6.13 12.63
CA ARG A 91 4.17 -7.51 13.13
C ARG A 91 2.82 -8.22 13.34
N GLY A 92 1.71 -7.51 13.11
CA GLY A 92 0.35 -7.98 13.36
C GLY A 92 -0.10 -8.95 12.28
N VAL A 93 -1.25 -9.58 12.47
CA VAL A 93 -1.81 -10.52 11.49
C VAL A 93 -2.03 -9.82 10.15
N VAL A 94 -1.71 -10.51 9.05
CA VAL A 94 -2.04 -10.09 7.69
C VAL A 94 -3.55 -10.22 7.53
N LEU A 95 -4.24 -9.11 7.29
CA LEU A 95 -5.68 -9.10 7.04
C LEU A 95 -5.98 -9.54 5.61
N HIS A 96 -5.24 -8.98 4.66
CA HIS A 96 -5.40 -9.23 3.24
C HIS A 96 -4.05 -9.26 2.54
N SER A 97 -3.98 -10.03 1.45
CA SER A 97 -2.81 -10.21 0.61
C SER A 97 -3.23 -9.99 -0.84
N PHE A 98 -2.59 -9.05 -1.52
CA PHE A 98 -2.98 -8.54 -2.84
C PHE A 98 -1.93 -8.90 -3.89
N SER A 99 -2.40 -9.36 -5.04
CA SER A 99 -1.62 -9.60 -6.26
C SER A 99 -2.48 -9.32 -7.49
N ASN A 100 -1.87 -9.32 -8.67
CA ASN A 100 -2.58 -9.14 -9.95
C ASN A 100 -3.63 -10.24 -10.21
N ALA A 101 -3.54 -11.37 -9.51
CA ALA A 101 -4.56 -12.43 -9.58
C ALA A 101 -5.86 -12.08 -8.83
N MET A 102 -5.86 -11.04 -7.98
CA MET A 102 -7.06 -10.63 -7.24
C MET A 102 -8.04 -9.90 -8.16
N PRO A 103 -9.31 -10.35 -8.26
CA PRO A 103 -10.33 -9.60 -8.98
C PRO A 103 -10.54 -8.22 -8.34
N LEU A 104 -10.63 -7.18 -9.17
CA LEU A 104 -10.89 -5.81 -8.69
C LEU A 104 -12.20 -5.69 -7.90
N ALA A 105 -13.21 -6.52 -8.22
CA ALA A 105 -14.44 -6.60 -7.45
C ALA A 105 -14.20 -7.03 -5.99
N THR A 106 -13.27 -7.97 -5.76
CA THR A 106 -12.88 -8.40 -4.41
C THR A 106 -12.14 -7.29 -3.67
N LEU A 107 -11.18 -6.61 -4.34
CA LEU A 107 -10.49 -5.46 -3.76
C LEU A 107 -11.49 -4.36 -3.37
N TYR A 108 -12.44 -4.04 -4.25
CA TYR A 108 -13.50 -3.08 -3.97
C TYR A 108 -14.33 -3.47 -2.75
N GLN A 109 -14.77 -4.74 -2.66
CA GLN A 109 -15.55 -5.22 -1.51
C GLN A 109 -14.79 -5.11 -0.19
N ILE A 110 -13.49 -5.43 -0.18
CA ILE A 110 -12.63 -5.24 0.99
C ILE A 110 -12.66 -3.77 1.44
N PHE A 111 -12.34 -2.84 0.55
CA PHE A 111 -12.27 -1.42 0.88
C PHE A 111 -13.64 -0.78 1.17
N ALA A 112 -14.73 -1.29 0.58
CA ALA A 112 -16.08 -0.83 0.87
C ALA A 112 -16.50 -1.13 2.33
N GLN A 113 -15.98 -2.22 2.90
CA GLN A 113 -16.28 -2.65 4.28
C GLN A 113 -15.39 -1.98 5.33
N LEU A 114 -14.22 -1.43 4.94
CA LEU A 114 -13.35 -0.63 5.82
C LEU A 114 -14.03 0.65 6.30
#